data_AF-A0A8C6RQ65-F1
#
_entry.id   AF-A0A8C6RQ65-F1
#
_cell.length_a   1.000
_cell.length_b   1.000
_cell.length_c   1.000
_cell.angle_alpha   90.00
_cell.angle_beta   90.00
_cell.angle_gamma   90.00
#
_symmetry.space_group_name_H-M   'P 1'
#
loop_
_entity.id
_entity.type
_entity.pdbx_description
1 polymer ?
#
loop_
_entity_poly.entity_id
_entity_poly.type
_entity_poly.pdbx_seq_one_letter_code
_entity_poly.pdbx_strand_id
1 'polypeptide(L)'
;MVVPGAAAAPSRAPETCGLEQILEALKLLLSPGGSGSSSLQSTKHDVLLDTLKSNLSALEDKFLKDAQWKKLKLLRNEMARRAEWPQNSTDVTWTFTSQTLLLLLCLKETMIRLVADFSPGKPNPRTPEAAPALSPDTLSVSQQKTFQSVLQFVVTLGVCPYFMPGVGIPLRYRTEFGAVVQDVVCLEAAPHGARRLYTSCRVLLDVAQHSSLGSLIFCRHFGDIAAGLCQLGFCPTKRKSSAPVEEVLTEEERALSRESLRNILDQVYQPLAVRELLILQGGPPQSCTDVTTQRRCRAPGWLRRLCGQLLSERLMRPSGVQAVVRGILEGAGAGAAGGSDAEARAADWKKCDLIAKILASCPQQSLSLESYYKDVCPQILDLFHFQDKLTERQFQRVATTTFITMAREHPELAAKYLLQPVLAPLQRCLISTEIPESGMMPGTIMVTEEELSRCIDDVFKEMRTTSGNRKSIQALNGQ
;
A
#
# COMPACT_ATOMS: atom_id res chain seq x y z
N MET A 1 -4.83 -56.28 45.61
CA MET A 1 -4.34 -56.08 44.23
C MET A 1 -5.13 -54.94 43.60
N VAL A 2 -4.39 -53.89 43.22
CA VAL A 2 -4.69 -52.82 42.25
C VAL A 2 -5.97 -51.98 42.48
N VAL A 3 -5.73 -50.81 43.06
CA VAL A 3 -6.57 -49.59 42.97
C VAL A 3 -6.37 -48.97 41.59
N PRO A 4 -7.42 -48.62 40.81
CA PRO A 4 -7.25 -47.83 39.60
C PRO A 4 -7.29 -46.33 39.91
N GLY A 5 -6.11 -45.71 39.81
CA GLY A 5 -5.85 -44.53 38.99
C GLY A 5 -6.65 -43.26 39.26
N ALA A 6 -6.04 -42.35 40.00
CA ALA A 6 -6.39 -40.93 40.04
C ALA A 6 -6.41 -40.34 38.62
N ALA A 7 -7.55 -39.78 38.22
CA ALA A 7 -7.66 -38.96 37.04
C ALA A 7 -6.82 -37.69 37.25
N ALA A 8 -5.76 -37.56 36.45
CA ALA A 8 -4.96 -36.35 36.38
C ALA A 8 -5.88 -35.17 35.99
N ALA A 9 -5.87 -34.13 36.82
CA ALA A 9 -6.53 -32.87 36.55
C ALA A 9 -6.06 -32.30 35.20
N PRO A 10 -6.96 -31.71 34.39
CA PRO A 10 -6.55 -31.05 33.17
C PRO A 10 -5.62 -29.89 33.55
N SER A 11 -4.43 -29.88 32.95
CA SER A 11 -3.45 -28.81 33.10
C SER A 11 -4.12 -27.46 32.84
N ARG A 12 -4.10 -26.58 33.86
CA ARG A 12 -4.64 -25.22 33.79
C ARG A 12 -4.21 -24.54 32.50
N ALA A 13 -5.18 -24.21 31.65
CA ALA A 13 -5.01 -23.26 30.56
C ALA A 13 -4.47 -21.94 31.15
N PRO A 14 -3.49 -21.26 30.52
CA PRO A 14 -3.04 -19.98 30.99
C PRO A 14 -4.16 -18.96 30.80
N GLU A 15 -4.73 -18.48 31.91
CA GLU A 15 -5.73 -17.41 31.93
C GLU A 15 -5.25 -16.23 31.07
N THR A 16 -5.97 -15.93 30.00
CA THR A 16 -5.57 -14.99 28.94
C THR A 16 -5.46 -13.55 29.47
N CYS A 17 -4.50 -12.79 28.93
CA CYS A 17 -4.39 -11.35 29.19
C CYS A 17 -5.56 -10.63 28.50
N GLY A 18 -6.19 -9.66 29.17
CA GLY A 18 -7.30 -8.93 28.58
C GLY A 18 -6.83 -8.00 27.44
N LEU A 19 -7.57 -7.98 26.32
CA LEU A 19 -7.35 -7.06 25.20
C LEU A 19 -7.35 -5.59 25.68
N GLU A 20 -8.23 -5.25 26.61
CA GLU A 20 -8.37 -3.92 27.18
C GLU A 20 -7.11 -3.45 27.91
N GLN A 21 -6.45 -4.34 28.64
CA GLN A 21 -5.22 -4.02 29.38
C GLN A 21 -4.08 -3.62 28.44
N ILE A 22 -3.97 -4.27 27.29
CA ILE A 22 -2.96 -3.94 26.26
C ILE A 22 -3.26 -2.56 25.66
N LEU A 23 -4.53 -2.29 25.36
CA LEU A 23 -4.94 -1.00 24.80
C LEU A 23 -4.82 0.14 25.83
N GLU A 24 -5.03 -0.12 27.11
CA GLU A 24 -4.72 0.81 28.19
C GLU A 24 -3.22 1.09 28.30
N ALA A 25 -2.37 0.06 28.19
CA ALA A 25 -0.92 0.24 28.16
C ALA A 25 -0.49 1.13 26.99
N LEU A 26 -1.08 0.90 25.81
CA LEU A 26 -0.84 1.71 24.62
C LEU A 26 -1.34 3.15 24.79
N LYS A 27 -2.51 3.37 25.40
CA LYS A 27 -3.02 4.72 25.72
C LYS A 27 -2.12 5.45 26.72
N LEU A 28 -1.59 4.74 27.71
CA LEU A 28 -0.67 5.31 28.69
C LEU A 28 0.61 5.81 28.01
N LEU A 29 1.16 5.03 27.07
CA LEU A 29 2.31 5.49 26.26
C LEU A 29 2.00 6.72 25.41
N LEU A 30 0.76 6.85 24.94
CA LEU A 30 0.31 7.98 24.10
C LEU A 30 -0.22 9.18 24.89
N SER A 31 -0.26 9.11 26.21
CA SER A 31 -0.88 10.16 27.01
C SER A 31 -0.10 11.47 26.86
N PRO A 32 -0.77 12.60 26.55
CA PRO A 32 -0.10 13.89 26.49
C PRO A 32 0.45 14.18 27.89
N GLY A 33 1.75 14.44 27.99
CA GLY A 33 2.42 14.60 29.27
C GLY A 33 1.72 15.65 30.14
N GLY A 34 1.35 15.27 31.37
CA GLY A 34 0.74 16.16 32.36
C GLY A 34 1.72 17.15 33.00
N SER A 35 2.70 17.64 32.23
CA SER A 35 3.71 18.58 32.75
C SER A 35 3.15 19.99 32.84
N GLY A 36 2.47 20.26 33.96
CA GLY A 36 2.17 21.61 34.46
C GLY A 36 3.39 22.35 35.01
N SER A 37 4.58 22.13 34.45
CA SER A 37 5.79 22.88 34.82
C SER A 37 6.20 23.76 33.65
N SER A 38 5.65 24.97 33.65
CA SER A 38 6.10 26.08 32.82
C SER A 38 7.50 26.52 33.25
N SER A 39 8.55 25.80 32.81
CA SER A 39 9.89 26.37 32.77
C SER A 39 10.02 27.16 31.48
N LEU A 40 10.27 28.47 31.61
CA LEU A 40 10.27 29.48 30.54
C LEU A 40 11.37 29.31 29.47
N GLN A 41 12.01 28.14 29.38
CA GLN A 41 13.18 27.88 28.51
C GLN A 41 13.22 26.50 27.85
N SER A 42 12.22 25.62 28.03
CA SER A 42 12.23 24.31 27.35
C SER A 42 11.95 24.46 25.86
N THR A 43 12.82 23.91 25.01
CA THR A 43 12.52 23.83 23.57
C THR A 43 11.40 22.82 23.34
N LYS A 44 10.63 22.94 22.24
CA LYS A 44 9.57 21.98 21.89
C LYS A 44 10.09 20.52 21.85
N HIS A 45 11.38 20.33 21.61
CA HIS A 45 12.06 19.03 21.58
C HIS A 45 12.23 18.42 22.98
N ASP A 46 12.66 19.23 23.96
CA ASP A 46 12.88 18.77 25.34
C ASP A 46 11.55 18.32 25.97
N VAL A 47 10.48 19.08 25.72
CA VAL A 47 9.12 18.73 26.17
C VAL A 47 8.67 17.38 25.62
N LEU A 48 8.98 17.09 24.35
CA LEU A 48 8.64 15.81 23.73
C LEU A 48 9.44 14.66 24.38
N LEU A 49 10.76 14.81 24.53
CA LEU A 49 11.60 13.80 25.16
C LEU A 49 11.19 13.52 26.60
N ASP A 50 10.91 14.55 27.38
CA ASP A 50 10.48 14.41 28.77
C ASP A 50 9.10 13.75 28.87
N THR A 51 8.20 14.06 27.92
CA THR A 51 6.90 13.36 27.81
C THR A 51 7.10 11.88 27.52
N LEU A 52 7.95 11.52 26.54
CA LEU A 52 8.22 10.11 26.21
C LEU A 52 8.87 9.35 27.38
N LYS A 53 9.83 9.98 28.08
CA LYS A 53 10.44 9.41 29.30
C LYS A 53 9.41 9.20 30.39
N SER A 54 8.58 10.21 30.67
CA SER A 54 7.53 10.14 31.69
C SER A 54 6.53 9.01 31.40
N ASN A 55 6.10 8.88 30.14
CA ASN A 55 5.19 7.83 29.70
C ASN A 55 5.80 6.44 29.83
N LEU A 56 7.10 6.28 29.49
CA LEU A 56 7.84 5.03 29.71
C LEU A 56 7.94 4.68 31.20
N SER A 57 8.30 5.64 32.06
CA SER A 57 8.38 5.40 33.50
C SER A 57 7.03 5.05 34.11
N ALA A 58 5.95 5.71 33.66
CA ALA A 58 4.60 5.44 34.13
C ALA A 58 4.14 4.02 33.75
N LEU A 59 4.55 3.52 32.58
CA LEU A 59 4.26 2.16 32.14
C LEU A 59 5.00 1.13 33.01
N GLU A 60 6.30 1.33 33.24
CA GLU A 60 7.08 0.41 34.10
C GLU A 60 6.58 0.44 35.56
N ASP A 61 6.20 1.61 36.06
CA ASP A 61 5.61 1.75 37.39
C ASP A 61 4.32 0.94 37.53
N LYS A 62 3.44 0.96 36.52
CA LYS A 62 2.24 0.11 36.48
C LYS A 62 2.59 -1.38 36.49
N PHE A 63 3.61 -1.79 35.74
CA PHE A 63 4.09 -3.17 35.72
C PHE A 63 4.77 -3.62 37.03
N LEU A 64 5.19 -2.70 37.89
CA LEU A 64 5.78 -3.01 39.20
C LEU A 64 4.73 -3.01 40.32
N LYS A 65 3.85 -2.01 40.33
CA LYS A 65 2.95 -1.73 41.45
C LYS A 65 1.61 -2.46 41.36
N ASP A 66 1.12 -2.74 40.15
CA ASP A 66 -0.24 -3.25 39.95
C ASP A 66 -0.27 -4.75 39.65
N ALA A 67 -0.99 -5.52 40.48
CA ALA A 67 -1.12 -6.96 40.33
C ALA A 67 -1.88 -7.34 39.04
N GLN A 68 -2.79 -6.47 38.56
CA GLN A 68 -3.59 -6.72 37.36
C GLN A 68 -2.73 -6.74 36.09
N TRP A 69 -1.57 -6.07 36.13
CA TRP A 69 -0.66 -5.90 35.00
C TRP A 69 0.41 -7.01 34.92
N LYS A 70 0.47 -7.90 35.92
CA LYS A 70 1.44 -9.02 35.94
C LYS A 70 1.29 -9.93 34.72
N LYS A 71 0.06 -10.21 34.28
CA LYS A 71 -0.22 -11.04 33.10
C LYS A 71 0.34 -10.41 31.82
N LEU A 72 0.07 -9.12 31.61
CA LEU A 72 0.60 -8.36 30.49
C LEU A 72 2.13 -8.29 30.53
N LYS A 73 2.73 -8.08 31.71
CA LYS A 73 4.18 -8.09 31.87
C LYS A 73 4.81 -9.43 31.47
N LEU A 74 4.19 -10.55 31.87
CA LEU A 74 4.65 -11.89 31.48
C LEU A 74 4.56 -12.09 29.97
N LEU A 75 3.44 -11.69 29.35
CA LEU A 75 3.27 -11.76 27.90
C LEU A 75 4.30 -10.90 27.17
N ARG A 76 4.52 -9.66 27.64
CA ARG A 76 5.55 -8.75 27.11
C ARG A 76 6.94 -9.37 27.20
N ASN A 77 7.29 -9.97 28.35
CA ASN A 77 8.60 -10.59 28.56
C ASN A 77 8.78 -11.85 27.70
N GLU A 78 7.71 -12.61 27.45
CA GLU A 78 7.73 -13.73 26.51
C GLU A 78 7.95 -13.22 25.07
N MET A 79 7.20 -12.21 24.63
CA MET A 79 7.40 -11.61 23.30
C MET A 79 8.80 -11.00 23.17
N ALA A 80 9.30 -10.37 24.22
CA ALA A 80 10.65 -9.83 24.30
C ALA A 80 11.74 -10.91 24.19
N ARG A 81 11.52 -12.11 24.72
CA ARG A 81 12.45 -13.24 24.56
C ARG A 81 12.44 -13.83 23.16
N ARG A 82 11.28 -13.83 22.49
CA ARG A 82 11.14 -14.26 21.09
C ARG A 82 11.66 -13.21 20.10
N ALA A 83 11.60 -11.95 20.48
CA ALA A 83 12.09 -10.82 19.72
C ALA A 83 13.62 -10.77 19.78
N GLU A 84 14.28 -11.35 18.78
CA GLU A 84 15.74 -11.37 18.63
C GLU A 84 16.33 -9.97 18.27
N TRP A 85 15.90 -8.89 18.93
CA TRP A 85 16.43 -7.55 18.70
C TRP A 85 16.73 -6.76 19.98
N PRO A 86 17.61 -5.75 19.94
CA PRO A 86 17.97 -4.97 21.11
C PRO A 86 16.83 -4.03 21.54
N GLN A 87 16.29 -4.26 22.73
CA GLN A 87 15.15 -3.50 23.25
C GLN A 87 15.54 -2.21 23.96
N ASN A 88 16.75 -2.16 24.50
CA ASN A 88 17.27 -1.02 25.26
C ASN A 88 18.24 -0.22 24.41
N SER A 89 18.09 1.11 24.45
CA SER A 89 19.02 2.06 23.86
C SER A 89 19.16 3.26 24.78
N THR A 90 20.25 4.00 24.63
CA THR A 90 20.38 5.36 25.21
C THR A 90 19.37 6.33 24.58
N ASP A 91 18.90 6.03 23.37
CA ASP A 91 17.86 6.79 22.70
C ASP A 91 16.48 6.47 23.28
N VAL A 92 15.88 7.48 23.91
CA VAL A 92 14.53 7.43 24.46
C VAL A 92 13.50 7.15 23.37
N THR A 93 13.66 7.72 22.18
CA THR A 93 12.71 7.54 21.07
C THR A 93 12.69 6.10 20.58
N TRP A 94 13.86 5.45 20.53
CA TRP A 94 13.95 4.03 20.21
C TRP A 94 13.39 3.16 21.31
N THR A 95 13.71 3.45 22.58
CA THR A 95 13.17 2.70 23.71
C THR A 95 11.64 2.76 23.73
N PHE A 96 11.07 3.96 23.50
CA PHE A 96 9.63 4.15 23.33
C PHE A 96 9.06 3.33 22.17
N THR A 97 9.69 3.41 21.00
CA THR A 97 9.27 2.67 19.80
C THR A 97 9.32 1.16 20.05
N SER A 98 10.41 0.66 20.63
CA SER A 98 10.62 -0.76 20.94
C SER A 98 9.58 -1.30 21.91
N GLN A 99 9.29 -0.59 23.01
CA GLN A 99 8.23 -0.97 23.95
C GLN A 99 6.84 -0.96 23.28
N THR A 100 6.58 0.02 22.42
CA THR A 100 5.34 0.10 21.65
C THR A 100 5.19 -1.08 20.68
N LEU A 101 6.24 -1.44 19.96
CA LEU A 101 6.30 -2.59 19.06
C LEU A 101 6.04 -3.91 19.81
N LEU A 102 6.62 -4.08 21.00
CA LEU A 102 6.36 -5.26 21.85
C LEU A 102 4.89 -5.34 22.29
N LEU A 103 4.26 -4.22 22.65
CA LEU A 103 2.85 -4.19 23.01
C LEU A 103 1.95 -4.50 21.79
N LEU A 104 2.33 -4.08 20.59
CA LEU A 104 1.61 -4.45 19.36
C LEU A 104 1.71 -5.96 19.07
N LEU A 105 2.85 -6.60 19.34
CA LEU A 105 2.95 -8.06 19.28
C LEU A 105 2.11 -8.76 20.33
N CYS A 106 2.08 -8.23 21.57
CA CYS A 106 1.18 -8.72 22.61
C CYS A 106 -0.29 -8.62 22.18
N LEU A 107 -0.65 -7.53 21.49
CA LEU A 107 -1.99 -7.32 20.94
C LEU A 107 -2.33 -8.39 19.90
N LYS A 108 -1.46 -8.60 18.90
CA LYS A 108 -1.62 -9.66 17.89
C LYS A 108 -1.81 -11.03 18.54
N GLU A 109 -0.90 -11.40 19.43
CA GLU A 109 -0.93 -12.72 20.10
C GLU A 109 -2.21 -12.93 20.92
N THR A 110 -2.68 -11.89 21.60
CA THR A 110 -3.93 -11.93 22.36
C THR A 110 -5.14 -12.09 21.45
N MET A 111 -5.17 -11.38 20.31
CA MET A 111 -6.25 -11.50 19.33
C MET A 111 -6.28 -12.89 18.69
N ILE A 112 -5.12 -13.48 18.36
CA ILE A 112 -5.03 -14.86 17.85
C ILE A 112 -5.61 -15.86 18.86
N ARG A 113 -5.28 -15.71 20.15
CA ARG A 113 -5.82 -16.59 21.20
C ARG A 113 -7.34 -16.42 21.36
N LEU A 114 -7.84 -15.18 21.33
CA LEU A 114 -9.27 -14.90 21.43
C LEU A 114 -10.06 -15.53 20.26
N VAL A 115 -9.50 -15.53 19.05
CA VAL A 115 -10.12 -16.19 17.89
C VAL A 115 -10.07 -17.70 18.02
N ALA A 116 -8.95 -18.26 18.50
CA ALA A 116 -8.82 -19.71 18.71
C ALA A 116 -9.81 -20.25 19.74
N ASP A 117 -10.11 -19.46 20.78
CA ASP A 117 -11.08 -19.81 21.82
C ASP A 117 -12.53 -19.51 21.40
N PHE A 118 -12.75 -18.84 20.27
CA PHE A 118 -14.07 -18.45 19.80
C PHE A 118 -14.76 -19.57 19.02
N SER A 119 -15.85 -20.08 19.58
CA SER A 119 -16.79 -20.96 18.89
C SER A 119 -18.09 -20.22 18.62
N PRO A 120 -18.39 -19.79 17.37
CA PRO A 120 -19.65 -19.14 17.08
C PRO A 120 -20.81 -20.10 17.35
N GLY A 121 -21.78 -19.67 18.16
CA GLY A 121 -23.03 -20.41 18.36
C GLY A 121 -23.78 -20.55 17.03
N LYS A 122 -24.52 -21.67 16.84
CA LYS A 122 -25.34 -21.87 15.64
C LYS A 122 -26.30 -20.68 15.46
N PRO A 123 -26.37 -20.07 14.27
CA PRO A 123 -27.30 -18.97 14.03
C PRO A 123 -28.73 -19.46 14.29
N ASN A 124 -29.47 -18.75 15.14
CA ASN A 124 -30.85 -19.11 15.47
C ASN A 124 -31.77 -18.58 14.35
N PRO A 125 -32.41 -19.44 13.54
CA PRO A 125 -33.18 -19.00 12.37
C PRO A 125 -34.49 -18.29 12.71
N ARG A 126 -34.81 -18.11 14.00
CA ARG A 126 -36.12 -17.60 14.46
C ARG A 126 -36.21 -16.10 14.70
N THR A 127 -35.12 -15.35 14.56
CA THR A 127 -35.13 -13.88 14.68
C THR A 127 -34.31 -13.24 13.54
N PRO A 128 -34.93 -12.43 12.66
CA PRO A 128 -34.22 -11.72 11.59
C PRO A 128 -33.24 -10.64 12.12
N GLU A 129 -33.26 -10.35 13.42
CA GLU A 129 -32.33 -9.43 14.10
C GLU A 129 -31.10 -10.12 14.73
N ALA A 130 -30.99 -11.45 14.69
CA ALA A 130 -29.83 -12.16 15.25
C ALA A 130 -28.65 -12.10 14.27
N ALA A 131 -28.01 -10.92 14.18
CA ALA A 131 -26.70 -10.80 13.53
C ALA A 131 -25.73 -11.82 14.16
N PRO A 132 -24.90 -12.52 13.36
CA PRO A 132 -23.86 -13.40 13.88
C PRO A 132 -23.02 -12.64 14.92
N ALA A 133 -22.70 -13.28 16.04
CA ALA A 133 -21.83 -12.68 17.04
C ALA A 133 -20.53 -12.21 16.37
N LEU A 134 -20.17 -10.93 16.57
CA LEU A 134 -18.94 -10.37 16.05
C LEU A 134 -17.76 -11.19 16.59
N SER A 135 -16.81 -11.47 15.71
CA SER A 135 -15.59 -12.18 16.09
C SER A 135 -14.82 -11.35 17.14
N PRO A 136 -14.27 -11.97 18.20
CA PRO A 136 -13.68 -11.25 19.33
C PRO A 136 -12.38 -10.52 19.00
N ASP A 137 -11.84 -10.67 17.80
CA ASP A 137 -10.74 -9.90 17.22
C ASP A 137 -11.20 -8.60 16.52
N THR A 138 -12.49 -8.30 16.54
CA THR A 138 -12.99 -7.05 15.97
C THR A 138 -12.78 -5.91 16.96
N LEU A 139 -11.82 -5.04 16.68
CA LEU A 139 -11.58 -3.84 17.48
C LEU A 139 -12.74 -2.85 17.34
N SER A 140 -13.20 -2.29 18.47
CA SER A 140 -14.20 -1.22 18.47
C SER A 140 -13.64 0.08 17.86
N VAL A 141 -14.51 1.02 17.48
CA VAL A 141 -14.09 2.29 16.85
C VAL A 141 -13.10 3.07 17.72
N SER A 142 -13.26 3.06 19.04
CA SER A 142 -12.33 3.75 19.96
C SER A 142 -10.98 3.03 20.02
N GLN A 143 -10.98 1.69 20.02
CA GLN A 143 -9.78 0.87 20.02
C GLN A 143 -9.01 1.01 18.69
N GLN A 144 -9.71 1.05 17.56
CA GLN A 144 -9.12 1.32 16.25
C GLN A 144 -8.46 2.69 16.19
N LYS A 145 -9.10 3.74 16.75
CA LYS A 145 -8.49 5.07 16.86
C LYS A 145 -7.22 5.05 17.68
N THR A 146 -7.24 4.40 18.85
CA THR A 146 -6.03 4.22 19.68
C THR A 146 -4.95 3.50 18.88
N PHE A 147 -5.26 2.38 18.23
CA PHE A 147 -4.30 1.63 17.42
C PHE A 147 -3.73 2.45 16.27
N GLN A 148 -4.56 3.23 15.55
CA GLN A 148 -4.09 4.14 14.50
C GLN A 148 -3.15 5.22 15.03
N SER A 149 -3.44 5.80 16.20
CA SER A 149 -2.54 6.74 16.86
C SER A 149 -1.21 6.08 17.24
N VAL A 150 -1.24 4.86 17.79
CA VAL A 150 -0.04 4.08 18.10
C VAL A 150 0.81 3.88 16.84
N LEU A 151 0.19 3.41 15.75
CA LEU A 151 0.89 3.20 14.48
C LEU A 151 1.50 4.48 13.94
N GLN A 152 0.82 5.62 14.07
CA GLN A 152 1.36 6.90 13.67
C GLN A 152 2.66 7.22 14.43
N PHE A 153 2.72 6.99 15.75
CA PHE A 153 3.95 7.17 16.53
C PHE A 153 5.04 6.18 16.13
N VAL A 154 4.70 4.90 15.97
CA VAL A 154 5.66 3.86 15.55
C VAL A 154 6.26 4.17 14.18
N VAL A 155 5.47 4.63 13.22
CA VAL A 155 5.98 5.00 11.90
C VAL A 155 6.80 6.29 11.97
N THR A 156 6.33 7.27 12.74
CA THR A 156 6.98 8.58 12.87
C THR A 156 8.30 8.54 13.64
N LEU A 157 8.47 7.63 14.60
CA LEU A 157 9.70 7.47 15.40
C LEU A 157 10.55 6.25 15.00
N GLY A 158 9.90 5.21 14.49
CA GLY A 158 10.50 3.90 14.23
C GLY A 158 10.83 3.62 12.76
N VAL A 159 10.27 4.36 11.82
CA VAL A 159 10.42 4.11 10.37
C VAL A 159 10.95 5.35 9.65
N CYS A 160 10.15 6.42 9.59
CA CYS A 160 10.46 7.60 8.78
C CYS A 160 11.80 8.30 9.11
N PRO A 161 12.25 8.42 10.38
CA PRO A 161 13.51 9.09 10.70
C PRO A 161 14.74 8.40 10.09
N TYR A 162 14.63 7.10 9.79
CA TYR A 162 15.73 6.28 9.29
C TYR A 162 15.77 6.20 7.75
N PHE A 163 14.90 6.94 7.05
CA PHE A 163 14.94 7.02 5.60
C PHE A 163 16.12 7.87 5.11
N MET A 164 16.75 7.39 4.05
CA MET A 164 17.72 8.19 3.31
C MET A 164 17.03 9.39 2.64
N PRO A 165 17.75 10.50 2.40
CA PRO A 165 17.20 11.65 1.68
C PRO A 165 16.56 11.26 0.35
N GLY A 166 15.28 11.60 0.17
CA GLY A 166 14.48 11.30 -1.02
C GLY A 166 13.81 9.92 -1.03
N VAL A 167 13.96 9.10 0.01
CA VAL A 167 13.18 7.87 0.20
C VAL A 167 11.94 8.18 1.05
N GLY A 168 10.75 7.83 0.56
CA GLY A 168 9.49 8.17 1.22
C GLY A 168 9.17 9.66 1.21
N ILE A 169 8.10 10.04 1.92
CA ILE A 169 7.73 11.46 2.12
C ILE A 169 8.29 11.91 3.47
N PRO A 170 9.20 12.89 3.53
CA PRO A 170 9.77 13.38 4.79
C PRO A 170 8.69 13.86 5.78
N LEU A 171 8.91 13.62 7.07
CA LEU A 171 7.97 13.94 8.15
C LEU A 171 7.56 15.41 8.19
N ARG A 172 8.50 16.32 7.92
CA ARG A 172 8.27 17.78 7.84
C ARG A 172 7.19 18.21 6.84
N TYR A 173 6.87 17.37 5.85
CA TYR A 173 5.82 17.66 4.86
C TYR A 173 4.49 16.98 5.19
N ARG A 174 4.44 16.17 6.25
CA ARG A 174 3.24 15.42 6.66
C ARG A 174 2.52 16.11 7.80
N THR A 175 3.27 16.60 8.78
CA THR A 175 2.72 17.27 9.96
C THR A 175 3.71 18.32 10.47
N GLU A 176 3.18 19.38 11.10
CA GLU A 176 4.01 20.37 11.82
C GLU A 176 4.82 19.72 12.96
N PHE A 177 4.26 18.66 13.56
CA PHE A 177 4.94 17.82 14.54
C PHE A 177 6.12 17.03 13.96
N GLY A 178 6.07 16.70 12.67
CA GLY A 178 7.08 15.88 12.00
C GLY A 178 8.45 16.54 11.91
N ALA A 179 8.53 17.87 11.88
CA ALA A 179 9.79 18.59 11.97
C ALA A 179 10.44 18.45 13.36
N VAL A 180 9.64 18.58 14.43
CA VAL A 180 10.11 18.45 15.81
C VAL A 180 10.67 17.05 16.08
N VAL A 181 10.05 16.01 15.51
CA VAL A 181 10.51 14.62 15.67
C VAL A 181 11.82 14.34 14.97
N GLN A 182 12.04 14.89 13.77
CA GLN A 182 13.22 14.59 12.97
C GLN A 182 14.51 14.99 13.69
N ASP A 183 14.47 16.04 14.50
CA ASP A 183 15.62 16.54 15.26
C ASP A 183 15.80 15.85 16.63
N VAL A 184 14.80 15.09 17.09
CA VAL A 184 14.81 14.43 18.41
C VAL A 184 15.39 13.01 18.36
N VAL A 185 15.37 12.35 17.20
CA VAL A 185 15.86 10.98 17.05
C VAL A 185 17.39 10.95 16.99
N CYS A 186 18.02 10.18 17.89
CA CYS A 186 19.48 10.02 17.90
C CYS A 186 19.90 8.92 16.93
N LEU A 187 20.17 9.30 15.67
CA LEU A 187 20.60 8.37 14.61
C LEU A 187 21.93 7.65 14.90
N GLU A 188 22.81 8.28 15.68
CA GLU A 188 24.14 7.76 16.05
C GLU A 188 24.10 6.79 17.25
N ALA A 189 22.99 6.74 18.00
CA ALA A 189 22.89 5.86 19.16
C ALA A 189 22.69 4.40 18.72
N ALA A 190 23.34 3.45 19.39
CA ALA A 190 23.11 2.03 19.16
C ALA A 190 21.66 1.63 19.54
N PRO A 191 20.96 0.76 18.79
CA PRO A 191 21.37 0.09 17.54
C PRO A 191 21.39 1.03 16.33
N HIS A 192 22.24 0.74 15.34
CA HIS A 192 22.33 1.55 14.11
C HIS A 192 20.97 1.71 13.40
N GLY A 193 20.71 2.88 12.81
CA GLY A 193 19.41 3.23 12.22
C GLY A 193 18.86 2.22 11.20
N ALA A 194 19.73 1.57 10.40
CA ALA A 194 19.31 0.50 9.48
C ALA A 194 18.74 -0.73 10.20
N ARG A 195 19.31 -1.12 11.34
CA ARG A 195 18.80 -2.22 12.18
C ARG A 195 17.46 -1.83 12.81
N ARG A 196 17.34 -0.60 13.30
CA ARG A 196 16.08 -0.06 13.84
C ARG A 196 14.96 -0.07 12.80
N LEU A 197 15.24 0.41 11.58
CA LEU A 197 14.30 0.39 10.46
C LEU A 197 13.88 -1.05 10.12
N TYR A 198 14.84 -1.97 10.01
CA TYR A 198 14.57 -3.38 9.75
C TYR A 198 13.66 -4.00 10.80
N THR A 199 13.98 -3.80 12.08
CA THR A 199 13.15 -4.27 13.20
C THR A 199 11.74 -3.70 13.14
N SER A 200 11.59 -2.38 12.97
CA SER A 200 10.27 -1.74 12.88
C SER A 200 9.45 -2.29 11.71
N CYS A 201 10.02 -2.39 10.51
CA CYS A 201 9.34 -2.95 9.34
C CYS A 201 8.95 -4.41 9.57
N ARG A 202 9.84 -5.24 10.11
CA ARG A 202 9.54 -6.66 10.38
C ARG A 202 8.44 -6.86 11.41
N VAL A 203 8.45 -6.11 12.50
CA VAL A 203 7.41 -6.23 13.52
C VAL A 203 6.08 -5.73 12.97
N LEU A 204 6.04 -4.63 12.22
CA LEU A 204 4.82 -4.16 11.58
C LEU A 204 4.24 -5.19 10.59
N LEU A 205 5.10 -5.84 9.79
CA LEU A 205 4.70 -6.94 8.90
C LEU A 205 4.20 -8.15 9.68
N ASP A 206 4.84 -8.50 10.80
CA ASP A 206 4.39 -9.60 11.65
C ASP A 206 3.01 -9.31 12.24
N VAL A 207 2.81 -8.10 12.80
CA VAL A 207 1.50 -7.65 13.29
C VAL A 207 0.44 -7.66 12.18
N ALA A 208 0.82 -7.28 10.96
CA ALA A 208 -0.07 -7.25 9.80
C ALA A 208 -0.53 -8.63 9.29
N GLN A 209 0.09 -9.73 9.73
CA GLN A 209 -0.39 -11.08 9.42
C GLN A 209 -1.79 -11.35 9.98
N HIS A 210 -2.19 -10.64 11.04
CA HIS A 210 -3.56 -10.68 11.54
C HIS A 210 -4.44 -9.75 10.69
N SER A 211 -5.46 -10.29 10.01
CA SER A 211 -6.29 -9.55 9.02
C SER A 211 -6.85 -8.21 9.53
N SER A 212 -7.45 -8.20 10.72
CA SER A 212 -8.03 -7.00 11.35
C SER A 212 -6.98 -5.90 11.63
N LEU A 213 -5.75 -6.28 11.99
CA LEU A 213 -4.65 -5.34 12.23
C LEU A 213 -3.96 -4.93 10.92
N GLY A 214 -3.75 -5.89 10.01
CA GLY A 214 -3.12 -5.68 8.71
C GLY A 214 -3.89 -4.68 7.85
N SER A 215 -5.22 -4.76 7.82
CA SER A 215 -6.05 -3.77 7.13
C SER A 215 -5.82 -2.35 7.67
N LEU A 216 -5.76 -2.16 8.99
CA LEU A 216 -5.51 -0.87 9.62
C LEU A 216 -4.09 -0.35 9.35
N ILE A 217 -3.10 -1.23 9.31
CA ILE A 217 -1.70 -0.90 8.99
C ILE A 217 -1.59 -0.46 7.53
N PHE A 218 -2.04 -1.28 6.58
CA PHE A 218 -1.85 -1.03 5.16
C PHE A 218 -2.70 0.12 4.62
N CYS A 219 -3.87 0.39 5.19
CA CYS A 219 -4.71 1.51 4.77
C CYS A 219 -4.04 2.89 4.90
N ARG A 220 -3.09 3.06 5.84
CA ARG A 220 -2.45 4.37 6.11
C ARG A 220 -0.93 4.37 6.00
N HIS A 221 -0.29 3.25 6.30
CA HIS A 221 1.17 3.18 6.44
C HIS A 221 1.82 2.24 5.43
N PHE A 222 1.07 1.74 4.44
CA PHE A 222 1.63 0.91 3.38
C PHE A 222 2.79 1.61 2.64
N GLY A 223 2.63 2.88 2.25
CA GLY A 223 3.67 3.62 1.53
C GLY A 223 4.97 3.75 2.33
N ASP A 224 4.87 3.93 3.65
CA ASP A 224 6.02 4.00 4.56
C ASP A 224 6.74 2.65 4.69
N ILE A 225 5.97 1.58 4.89
CA ILE A 225 6.53 0.23 5.01
C ILE A 225 7.17 -0.17 3.68
N ALA A 226 6.53 0.11 2.55
CA ALA A 226 7.08 -0.15 1.21
C ALA A 226 8.37 0.64 0.97
N ALA A 227 8.43 1.92 1.38
CA ALA A 227 9.65 2.73 1.30
C ALA A 227 10.80 2.13 2.14
N GLY A 228 10.48 1.70 3.36
CA GLY A 228 11.42 1.04 4.25
C GLY A 228 11.98 -0.25 3.65
N LEU A 229 11.11 -1.14 3.14
CA LEU A 229 11.54 -2.39 2.51
C LEU A 229 12.32 -2.15 1.22
N CYS A 230 11.96 -1.15 0.41
CA CYS A 230 12.76 -0.73 -0.75
C CYS A 230 14.19 -0.35 -0.32
N GLN A 231 14.32 0.46 0.73
CA GLN A 231 15.62 0.86 1.26
C GLN A 231 16.40 -0.32 1.84
N LEU A 232 15.76 -1.19 2.62
CA LEU A 232 16.41 -2.33 3.27
C LEU A 232 16.90 -3.37 2.24
N GLY A 233 16.09 -3.65 1.22
CA GLY A 233 16.37 -4.72 0.25
C GLY A 233 17.23 -4.31 -0.95
N PHE A 234 17.22 -3.03 -1.34
CA PHE A 234 17.77 -2.57 -2.63
C PHE A 234 18.68 -1.33 -2.54
N CYS A 235 18.87 -0.75 -1.36
CA CYS A 235 19.81 0.37 -1.22
C CYS A 235 21.24 -0.10 -1.54
N PRO A 236 21.98 0.60 -2.43
CA PRO A 236 23.36 0.25 -2.73
C PRO A 236 24.26 0.56 -1.52
N THR A 237 24.80 -0.48 -0.89
CA THR A 237 25.82 -0.33 0.16
C THR A 237 27.05 0.34 -0.45
N LYS A 238 27.43 1.54 0.03
CA LYS A 238 28.64 2.22 -0.43
C LYS A 238 29.85 1.35 -0.05
N ARG A 239 30.38 0.58 -0.99
CA ARG A 239 31.60 -0.25 -0.86
C ARG A 239 32.91 0.57 -0.69
N LYS A 240 32.87 1.74 -0.06
CA LYS A 240 34.04 2.61 0.12
C LYS A 240 34.13 3.14 1.55
N SER A 241 34.37 2.24 2.49
CA SER A 241 35.14 2.57 3.69
C SER A 241 36.02 1.37 4.02
N SER A 242 37.31 1.60 4.10
CA SER A 242 38.38 0.63 4.39
C SER A 242 38.45 0.24 5.87
N ALA A 243 37.29 0.02 6.49
CA ALA A 243 37.17 -0.46 7.87
C ALA A 243 36.17 -1.62 7.89
N PRO A 244 36.37 -2.64 8.75
CA PRO A 244 35.42 -3.73 8.94
C PRO A 244 34.24 -3.18 9.75
N VAL A 245 33.45 -2.30 9.16
CA VAL A 245 32.13 -1.97 9.68
C VAL A 245 31.29 -3.18 9.29
N GLU A 246 31.01 -4.06 10.26
CA GLU A 246 30.04 -5.15 10.11
C GLU A 246 28.88 -4.63 9.26
N GLU A 247 28.56 -5.32 8.17
CA GLU A 247 27.35 -5.01 7.43
C GLU A 247 26.19 -5.09 8.43
N VAL A 248 25.61 -3.94 8.76
CA VAL A 248 24.58 -3.80 9.80
C VAL A 248 23.38 -4.74 9.57
N LEU A 249 23.18 -5.14 8.31
CA LEU A 249 22.18 -6.10 7.87
C LEU A 249 22.86 -7.18 7.02
N THR A 250 22.50 -8.45 7.26
CA THR A 250 23.00 -9.58 6.47
C THR A 250 22.32 -9.63 5.10
N GLU A 251 22.91 -10.32 4.13
CA GLU A 251 22.28 -10.49 2.81
C GLU A 251 20.98 -11.30 2.88
N GLU A 252 20.85 -12.22 3.84
CA GLU A 252 19.61 -12.94 4.11
C GLU A 252 18.50 -11.99 4.55
N GLU A 253 18.80 -11.03 5.43
CA GLU A 253 17.83 -10.02 5.88
C GLU A 253 17.42 -9.07 4.74
N ARG A 254 18.35 -8.75 3.83
CA ARG A 254 18.03 -8.01 2.61
C ARG A 254 17.14 -8.84 1.70
N ALA A 255 17.42 -10.13 1.50
CA ALA A 255 16.60 -11.03 0.71
C ALA A 255 15.17 -11.15 1.25
N LEU A 256 15.03 -11.34 2.57
CA LEU A 256 13.74 -11.35 3.26
C LEU A 256 12.98 -10.02 3.09
N SER A 257 13.69 -8.89 3.09
CA SER A 257 13.09 -7.57 2.84
C SER A 257 12.57 -7.44 1.41
N ARG A 258 13.30 -7.98 0.42
CA ARG A 258 12.86 -8.01 -0.99
C ARG A 258 11.64 -8.90 -1.19
N GLU A 259 11.62 -10.06 -0.55
CA GLU A 259 10.48 -10.99 -0.59
C GLU A 259 9.25 -10.36 0.09
N SER A 260 9.43 -9.80 1.29
CA SER A 260 8.37 -9.12 2.03
C SER A 260 7.76 -7.98 1.22
N LEU A 261 8.58 -7.20 0.50
CA LEU A 261 8.09 -6.13 -0.38
C LEU A 261 7.16 -6.68 -1.47
N ARG A 262 7.54 -7.79 -2.13
CA ARG A 262 6.71 -8.42 -3.16
C ARG A 262 5.41 -8.95 -2.57
N ASN A 263 5.50 -9.63 -1.42
CA ASN A 263 4.32 -10.19 -0.75
C ASN A 263 3.29 -9.10 -0.39
N ILE A 264 3.71 -7.97 0.20
CA ILE A 264 2.76 -6.90 0.53
C ILE A 264 2.19 -6.23 -0.72
N LEU A 265 2.98 -6.09 -1.78
CA LEU A 265 2.53 -5.53 -3.05
C LEU A 265 1.46 -6.42 -3.70
N ASP A 266 1.55 -7.73 -3.53
CA ASP A 266 0.60 -8.69 -4.10
C ASP A 266 -0.68 -8.82 -3.26
N GLN A 267 -0.60 -8.65 -1.94
CA GLN A 267 -1.74 -8.74 -1.03
C GLN A 267 -2.64 -7.49 -1.02
N VAL A 268 -2.06 -6.30 -1.24
CA VAL A 268 -2.79 -5.04 -1.11
C VAL A 268 -3.58 -4.73 -2.39
N TYR A 269 -4.68 -3.98 -2.24
CA TYR A 269 -5.47 -3.44 -3.34
C TYR A 269 -4.56 -2.80 -4.41
N GLN A 270 -4.55 -3.37 -5.62
CA GLN A 270 -3.54 -3.06 -6.63
C GLN A 270 -3.45 -1.56 -6.99
N PRO A 271 -4.57 -0.82 -7.10
CA PRO A 271 -4.54 0.63 -7.30
C PRO A 271 -3.83 1.41 -6.19
N LEU A 272 -3.99 1.00 -4.92
CA LEU A 272 -3.30 1.63 -3.79
C LEU A 272 -1.79 1.43 -3.93
N ALA A 273 -1.35 0.21 -4.23
CA ALA A 273 0.07 -0.07 -4.42
C ALA A 273 0.67 0.65 -5.64
N VAL A 274 -0.06 0.76 -6.76
CA VAL A 274 0.38 1.58 -7.90
C VAL A 274 0.54 3.05 -7.49
N ARG A 275 -0.46 3.61 -6.80
CA ARG A 275 -0.43 4.99 -6.31
C ARG A 275 0.80 5.25 -5.45
N GLU A 276 1.07 4.38 -4.49
CA GLU A 276 2.18 4.54 -3.55
C GLU A 276 3.54 4.34 -4.23
N LEU A 277 3.65 3.41 -5.19
CA LEU A 277 4.87 3.27 -6.00
C LEU A 277 5.13 4.50 -6.87
N LEU A 278 4.09 5.13 -7.43
CA LEU A 278 4.22 6.38 -8.18
C LEU A 278 4.68 7.55 -7.29
N ILE A 279 4.15 7.61 -6.07
CA ILE A 279 4.58 8.59 -5.06
C ILE A 279 6.06 8.38 -4.71
N LEU A 280 6.48 7.13 -4.47
CA LEU A 280 7.88 6.79 -4.17
C LEU A 280 8.84 7.03 -5.34
N GLN A 281 8.37 6.91 -6.58
CA GLN A 281 9.15 7.25 -7.76
C GLN A 281 9.42 8.77 -7.87
N GLY A 282 8.64 9.61 -7.17
CA GLY A 282 8.88 11.05 -7.04
C GLY A 282 8.47 11.89 -8.25
N GLY A 283 7.65 11.34 -9.14
CA GLY A 283 7.07 12.04 -10.30
C GLY A 283 8.08 12.56 -11.34
N PRO A 284 7.59 13.12 -12.47
CA PRO A 284 8.44 13.81 -13.43
C PRO A 284 9.13 15.01 -12.78
N PRO A 285 10.37 15.35 -13.17
CA PRO A 285 11.05 16.52 -12.65
C PRO A 285 10.27 17.77 -13.06
N GLN A 286 9.60 18.41 -12.11
CA GLN A 286 9.00 19.72 -12.34
C GLN A 286 10.14 20.73 -12.42
N SER A 287 10.25 21.41 -13.57
CA SER A 287 11.13 22.57 -13.74
C SER A 287 10.55 23.74 -12.95
N CYS A 288 10.89 23.84 -11.66
CA CYS A 288 10.56 25.02 -10.88
C CYS A 288 11.58 26.13 -11.19
N THR A 289 11.08 27.23 -11.76
CA THR A 289 11.81 28.49 -11.99
C THR A 289 11.68 29.48 -10.82
N ASP A 290 11.27 29.04 -9.63
CA ASP A 290 11.13 29.91 -8.46
C ASP A 290 12.23 29.67 -7.42
N VAL A 291 12.93 30.76 -7.08
CA VAL A 291 14.20 30.82 -6.34
C VAL A 291 14.02 30.59 -4.83
N THR A 292 12.81 30.36 -4.31
CA THR A 292 12.54 30.35 -2.85
C THR A 292 11.86 29.09 -2.30
N THR A 293 11.52 28.08 -3.11
CA THR A 293 11.01 26.80 -2.61
C THR A 293 12.11 25.73 -2.59
N GLN A 294 12.57 25.39 -1.38
CA GLN A 294 13.54 24.33 -1.10
C GLN A 294 13.30 23.10 -2.00
N ARG A 295 14.27 22.82 -2.88
CA ARG A 295 14.33 21.67 -3.79
C ARG A 295 13.74 20.43 -3.10
N ARG A 296 12.59 19.96 -3.57
CA ARG A 296 12.11 18.61 -3.25
C ARG A 296 13.27 17.65 -3.58
N CYS A 297 13.83 16.99 -2.56
CA CYS A 297 14.88 16.01 -2.78
C CYS A 297 14.29 14.92 -3.67
N ARG A 298 14.70 14.90 -4.94
CA ARG A 298 14.22 13.93 -5.93
C ARG A 298 14.54 12.52 -5.43
N ALA A 299 13.63 11.57 -5.66
CA ALA A 299 13.85 10.17 -5.31
C ALA A 299 15.18 9.66 -5.91
N PRO A 300 15.99 8.90 -5.14
CA PRO A 300 17.25 8.36 -5.62
C PRO A 300 17.11 7.57 -6.92
N GLY A 301 18.13 7.60 -7.78
CA GLY A 301 18.08 6.91 -9.08
C GLY A 301 17.90 5.39 -8.98
N TRP A 302 18.35 4.76 -7.90
CA TRP A 302 18.08 3.34 -7.64
C TRP A 302 16.60 3.09 -7.32
N LEU A 303 16.00 3.93 -6.46
CA LEU A 303 14.59 3.80 -6.06
C LEU A 303 13.66 4.05 -7.25
N ARG A 304 13.96 5.07 -8.07
CA ARG A 304 13.16 5.37 -9.27
C ARG A 304 13.13 4.23 -10.28
N ARG A 305 14.27 3.53 -10.44
CA ARG A 305 14.37 2.35 -11.31
C ARG A 305 13.61 1.17 -10.72
N LEU A 306 13.75 0.92 -9.42
CA LEU A 306 13.02 -0.15 -8.72
C LEU A 306 11.50 0.08 -8.79
N CYS A 307 11.00 1.25 -8.41
CA CYS A 307 9.57 1.57 -8.50
C CYS A 307 9.07 1.47 -9.95
N GLY A 308 9.87 1.90 -10.94
CA GLY A 308 9.53 1.72 -12.35
C GLY A 308 9.43 0.26 -12.79
N GLN A 309 10.33 -0.60 -12.32
CA GLN A 309 10.27 -2.06 -12.54
C GLN A 309 9.01 -2.65 -11.92
N LEU A 310 8.75 -2.38 -10.64
CA LEU A 310 7.57 -2.89 -9.92
C LEU A 310 6.26 -2.39 -10.53
N LEU A 311 6.21 -1.14 -10.99
CA LEU A 311 5.05 -0.60 -11.70
C LEU A 311 4.82 -1.30 -13.05
N SER A 312 5.91 -1.57 -13.79
CA SER A 312 5.82 -2.28 -15.08
C SER A 312 5.35 -3.71 -14.88
N GLU A 313 5.90 -4.44 -13.90
CA GLU A 313 5.45 -5.80 -13.55
C GLU A 313 3.95 -5.84 -13.24
N ARG A 314 3.41 -4.81 -12.58
CA ARG A 314 1.98 -4.72 -12.22
C ARG A 314 1.11 -4.33 -13.40
N LEU A 315 1.59 -3.46 -14.29
CA LEU A 315 0.88 -3.09 -15.51
C LEU A 315 0.66 -4.31 -16.42
N MET A 316 1.66 -5.20 -16.49
CA MET A 316 1.64 -6.40 -17.33
C MET A 316 0.78 -7.54 -16.79
N ARG A 317 0.28 -7.46 -15.55
CA ARG A 317 -0.62 -8.46 -14.96
C ARG A 317 -2.04 -8.33 -15.55
N PRO A 318 -2.87 -9.38 -15.46
CA PRO A 318 -4.28 -9.26 -15.81
C PRO A 318 -4.95 -8.17 -14.96
N SER A 319 -5.76 -7.32 -15.61
CA SER A 319 -6.37 -6.11 -15.01
C SER A 319 -5.35 -5.09 -14.46
N GLY A 320 -4.07 -5.19 -14.86
CA GLY A 320 -3.01 -4.27 -14.48
C GLY A 320 -3.23 -2.86 -15.03
N VAL A 321 -3.71 -2.74 -16.28
CA VAL A 321 -4.09 -1.45 -16.87
C VAL A 321 -5.16 -0.78 -16.03
N GLN A 322 -6.25 -1.49 -15.73
CA GLN A 322 -7.31 -0.98 -14.85
C GLN A 322 -6.75 -0.54 -13.49
N ALA A 323 -5.83 -1.31 -12.89
CA ALA A 323 -5.23 -0.96 -11.61
C ALA A 323 -4.43 0.35 -11.68
N VAL A 324 -3.72 0.59 -12.79
CA VAL A 324 -2.99 1.84 -13.04
C VAL A 324 -3.94 3.02 -13.25
N VAL A 325 -4.98 2.84 -14.07
CA VAL A 325 -6.01 3.87 -14.29
C VAL A 325 -6.66 4.26 -12.96
N ARG A 326 -7.12 3.28 -12.18
CA ARG A 326 -7.70 3.51 -10.85
C ARG A 326 -6.71 4.18 -9.90
N GLY A 327 -5.46 3.71 -9.82
CA GLY A 327 -4.48 4.23 -8.88
C GLY A 327 -4.16 5.72 -9.10
N ILE A 328 -4.16 6.17 -10.35
CA ILE A 328 -3.89 7.57 -10.71
C ILE A 328 -5.16 8.44 -10.56
N LEU A 329 -6.34 7.91 -10.91
CA LEU A 329 -7.60 8.66 -10.82
C LEU A 329 -8.15 8.74 -9.39
N GLU A 330 -8.21 7.61 -8.66
CA GLU A 330 -8.71 7.52 -7.28
C GLU A 330 -7.78 8.23 -6.27
N GLY A 331 -6.49 8.38 -6.61
CA GLY A 331 -5.49 8.98 -5.73
C GLY A 331 -5.53 10.50 -5.60
N ALA A 332 -6.32 11.18 -6.44
CA ALA A 332 -6.44 12.63 -6.47
C ALA A 332 -7.60 13.12 -5.56
N GLY A 333 -7.44 12.95 -4.25
CA GLY A 333 -8.21 13.69 -3.25
C GLY A 333 -9.71 13.40 -3.18
N ALA A 334 -10.07 12.32 -2.48
CA ALA A 334 -11.39 12.20 -1.83
C ALA A 334 -11.50 13.15 -0.61
N GLY A 335 -11.16 14.43 -0.80
CA GLY A 335 -10.97 15.40 0.27
C GLY A 335 -10.55 16.79 -0.23
N ALA A 336 -11.26 17.33 -1.22
CA ALA A 336 -11.33 18.77 -1.45
C ALA A 336 -12.74 19.10 -1.96
N ALA A 337 -13.66 19.25 -1.02
CA ALA A 337 -14.90 19.96 -1.28
C ALA A 337 -14.53 21.36 -1.81
N GLY A 338 -15.05 21.76 -2.99
CA GLY A 338 -15.13 23.16 -3.37
C GLY A 338 -14.37 23.63 -4.61
N GLY A 339 -13.90 22.76 -5.50
CA GLY A 339 -13.46 23.18 -6.84
C GLY A 339 -14.65 23.23 -7.81
N SER A 340 -14.79 24.29 -8.62
CA SER A 340 -15.85 24.35 -9.63
C SER A 340 -15.76 23.13 -10.56
N ASP A 341 -16.91 22.59 -10.94
CA ASP A 341 -17.08 21.45 -11.84
C ASP A 341 -16.19 21.50 -13.10
N ALA A 342 -15.84 22.69 -13.59
CA ALA A 342 -15.00 22.87 -14.77
C ALA A 342 -13.51 22.64 -14.50
N GLU A 343 -12.98 23.08 -13.36
CA GLU A 343 -11.56 22.92 -13.02
C GLU A 343 -11.24 21.48 -12.57
N ALA A 344 -12.17 20.84 -11.85
CA ALA A 344 -12.07 19.42 -11.54
C ALA A 344 -12.08 18.57 -12.81
N ARG A 345 -13.00 18.84 -13.75
CA ARG A 345 -13.01 18.19 -15.08
C ARG A 345 -11.77 18.53 -15.91
N ALA A 346 -11.23 19.75 -15.79
CA ALA A 346 -9.99 20.20 -16.42
C ALA A 346 -8.76 19.43 -15.91
N ALA A 347 -8.71 19.16 -14.60
CA ALA A 347 -7.66 18.37 -13.99
C ALA A 347 -7.76 16.89 -14.38
N ASP A 348 -8.98 16.36 -14.43
CA ASP A 348 -9.22 14.95 -14.74
C ASP A 348 -8.88 14.59 -16.18
N TRP A 349 -9.11 15.50 -17.16
CA TRP A 349 -8.68 15.20 -18.53
C TRP A 349 -7.17 15.14 -18.70
N LYS A 350 -6.43 16.05 -18.04
CA LYS A 350 -4.96 16.04 -18.08
C LYS A 350 -4.40 14.76 -17.46
N LYS A 351 -5.05 14.24 -16.42
CA LYS A 351 -4.72 12.93 -15.84
C LYS A 351 -4.97 11.81 -16.83
N CYS A 352 -6.13 11.79 -17.49
CA CYS A 352 -6.45 10.77 -18.51
C CYS A 352 -5.42 10.76 -19.64
N ASP A 353 -5.04 11.93 -20.15
CA ASP A 353 -4.07 12.05 -21.24
C ASP A 353 -2.65 11.65 -20.78
N LEU A 354 -2.28 11.92 -19.52
CA LEU A 354 -1.03 11.44 -18.95
C LEU A 354 -1.01 9.92 -18.83
N ILE A 355 -2.10 9.33 -18.34
CA ILE A 355 -2.26 7.87 -18.25
C ILE A 355 -2.13 7.25 -19.64
N ALA A 356 -2.82 7.80 -20.64
CA ALA A 356 -2.76 7.30 -22.00
C ALA A 356 -1.34 7.34 -22.58
N LYS A 357 -0.57 8.40 -22.30
CA LYS A 357 0.86 8.48 -22.68
C LYS A 357 1.70 7.42 -21.97
N ILE A 358 1.46 7.16 -20.69
CA ILE A 358 2.16 6.11 -19.92
C ILE A 358 1.85 4.72 -20.50
N LEU A 359 0.59 4.46 -20.84
CA LEU A 359 0.15 3.17 -21.40
C LEU A 359 0.64 2.97 -22.85
N ALA A 360 0.71 4.03 -23.64
CA ALA A 360 1.27 3.95 -25.00
C ALA A 360 2.80 3.78 -24.98
N SER A 361 3.50 4.35 -23.99
CA SER A 361 4.94 4.22 -23.87
C SER A 361 5.35 2.83 -23.38
N CYS A 362 5.98 2.05 -24.25
CA CYS A 362 6.50 0.72 -23.91
C CYS A 362 7.59 0.81 -22.81
N PRO A 363 7.46 0.11 -21.67
CA PRO A 363 8.48 0.11 -20.62
C PRO A 363 9.81 -0.48 -21.12
N GLN A 364 10.93 0.08 -20.65
CA GLN A 364 12.28 -0.42 -20.96
C GLN A 364 12.53 -1.86 -20.46
N GLN A 365 11.70 -2.32 -19.53
CA GLN A 365 11.73 -3.64 -18.92
C GLN A 365 11.01 -4.71 -19.76
N SER A 366 10.25 -4.31 -20.79
CA SER A 366 9.61 -5.26 -21.69
C SER A 366 10.65 -5.96 -22.56
N LEU A 367 10.50 -7.28 -22.74
CA LEU A 367 11.41 -8.08 -23.56
C LEU A 367 11.30 -7.72 -25.05
N SER A 368 10.10 -7.34 -25.49
CA SER A 368 9.84 -6.87 -26.85
C SER A 368 8.61 -5.96 -26.89
N LEU A 369 8.57 -5.08 -27.89
CA LEU A 369 7.41 -4.24 -28.17
C LEU A 369 6.16 -5.07 -28.48
N GLU A 370 6.31 -6.17 -29.23
CA GLU A 370 5.20 -7.05 -29.57
C GLU A 370 4.62 -7.77 -28.35
N SER A 371 5.46 -8.26 -27.43
CA SER A 371 4.97 -8.85 -26.17
C SER A 371 4.18 -7.85 -25.34
N TYR A 372 4.61 -6.58 -25.32
CA TYR A 372 3.89 -5.53 -24.62
C TYR A 372 2.49 -5.30 -25.20
N TYR A 373 2.38 -5.16 -26.52
CA TYR A 373 1.09 -4.98 -27.20
C TYR A 373 0.17 -6.18 -26.98
N LYS A 374 0.71 -7.41 -27.05
CA LYS A 374 -0.06 -8.63 -26.82
C LYS A 374 -0.72 -8.67 -25.43
N ASP A 375 -0.04 -8.20 -24.39
CA ASP A 375 -0.53 -8.28 -23.01
C ASP A 375 -1.38 -7.06 -22.61
N VAL A 376 -1.10 -5.87 -23.16
CA VAL A 376 -1.75 -4.60 -22.79
C VAL A 376 -2.96 -4.27 -23.65
N CYS A 377 -2.93 -4.55 -24.97
CA CYS A 377 -4.02 -4.19 -25.87
C CYS A 377 -5.37 -4.82 -25.50
N PRO A 378 -5.47 -6.12 -25.13
CA PRO A 378 -6.73 -6.70 -24.69
C PRO A 378 -7.31 -5.98 -23.47
N GLN A 379 -6.46 -5.60 -22.51
CA GLN A 379 -6.88 -4.87 -21.32
C GLN A 379 -7.37 -3.45 -21.64
N ILE A 380 -6.82 -2.80 -22.66
CA ILE A 380 -7.31 -1.50 -23.14
C ILE A 380 -8.71 -1.64 -23.71
N LEU A 381 -8.97 -2.71 -24.48
CA LEU A 381 -10.29 -2.98 -25.03
C LEU A 381 -11.32 -3.22 -23.91
N ASP A 382 -10.94 -3.95 -22.86
CA ASP A 382 -11.79 -4.17 -21.69
C ASP A 382 -12.22 -2.85 -21.00
N LEU A 383 -11.42 -1.79 -21.08
CA LEU A 383 -11.77 -0.48 -20.50
C LEU A 383 -12.97 0.17 -21.19
N PHE A 384 -13.25 -0.13 -22.47
CA PHE A 384 -14.41 0.42 -23.18
C PHE A 384 -15.75 -0.09 -22.62
N HIS A 385 -15.73 -1.26 -21.98
CA HIS A 385 -16.90 -1.94 -21.43
C HIS A 385 -17.01 -1.81 -19.91
N PHE A 386 -16.26 -0.89 -19.31
CA PHE A 386 -16.24 -0.72 -17.87
C PHE A 386 -17.56 -0.16 -17.34
N GLN A 387 -18.22 -0.89 -16.44
CA GLN A 387 -19.62 -0.65 -16.04
C GLN A 387 -19.80 0.28 -14.82
N ASP A 388 -18.72 0.85 -14.28
CA ASP A 388 -18.81 1.75 -13.12
C ASP A 388 -19.26 3.16 -13.54
N LYS A 389 -20.53 3.49 -13.26
CA LYS A 389 -21.17 4.76 -13.67
C LYS A 389 -20.42 6.03 -13.28
N LEU A 390 -19.62 6.00 -12.20
CA LEU A 390 -18.90 7.18 -11.73
C LEU A 390 -17.60 7.42 -12.49
N THR A 391 -16.92 6.35 -12.91
CA THR A 391 -15.61 6.41 -13.54
C THR A 391 -15.63 6.08 -15.04
N GLU A 392 -16.74 5.57 -15.56
CA GLU A 392 -16.94 5.14 -16.95
C GLU A 392 -16.39 6.14 -17.98
N ARG A 393 -16.72 7.43 -17.84
CA ARG A 393 -16.26 8.46 -18.78
C ARG A 393 -14.75 8.65 -18.79
N GLN A 394 -14.11 8.55 -17.62
CA GLN A 394 -12.66 8.68 -17.49
C GLN A 394 -11.98 7.44 -18.09
N PHE A 395 -12.53 6.25 -17.85
CA PHE A 395 -12.05 4.99 -18.39
C PHE A 395 -12.15 4.94 -19.90
N GLN A 396 -13.32 5.26 -20.46
CA GLN A 396 -13.53 5.37 -21.90
C GLN A 396 -12.56 6.35 -22.53
N ARG A 397 -12.34 7.51 -21.90
CA ARG A 397 -11.38 8.49 -22.43
C ARG A 397 -9.95 7.97 -22.42
N VAL A 398 -9.50 7.33 -21.33
CA VAL A 398 -8.17 6.72 -21.28
C VAL A 398 -8.05 5.65 -22.36
N ALA A 399 -9.06 4.80 -22.53
CA ALA A 399 -9.10 3.76 -23.55
C ALA A 399 -8.93 4.36 -24.95
N THR A 400 -9.79 5.31 -25.33
CA THR A 400 -9.76 5.93 -26.67
C THR A 400 -8.46 6.69 -26.93
N THR A 401 -7.98 7.49 -25.97
CA THR A 401 -6.72 8.22 -26.15
C THR A 401 -5.54 7.26 -26.27
N THR A 402 -5.50 6.19 -25.47
CA THR A 402 -4.43 5.19 -25.55
C THR A 402 -4.47 4.44 -26.89
N PHE A 403 -5.66 4.01 -27.32
CA PHE A 403 -5.85 3.36 -28.61
C PHE A 403 -5.33 4.22 -29.76
N ILE A 404 -5.76 5.48 -29.83
CA ILE A 404 -5.35 6.42 -30.87
C ILE A 404 -3.84 6.66 -30.84
N THR A 405 -3.26 6.81 -29.64
CA THR A 405 -1.81 7.02 -29.51
C THR A 405 -1.02 5.79 -29.97
N MET A 406 -1.40 4.59 -29.53
CA MET A 406 -0.74 3.34 -29.97
C MET A 406 -0.89 3.11 -31.47
N ALA A 407 -2.06 3.39 -32.05
CA ALA A 407 -2.30 3.28 -33.49
C ALA A 407 -1.45 4.25 -34.32
N ARG A 408 -1.12 5.43 -33.77
CA ARG A 408 -0.23 6.40 -34.43
C ARG A 408 1.25 6.04 -34.30
N GLU A 409 1.67 5.53 -33.15
CA GLU A 409 3.08 5.21 -32.89
C GLU A 409 3.51 3.91 -33.58
N HIS A 410 2.67 2.87 -33.55
CA HIS A 410 2.98 1.55 -34.11
C HIS A 410 1.77 0.95 -34.85
N PRO A 411 1.50 1.39 -36.11
CA PRO A 411 0.28 1.04 -36.83
C PRO A 411 0.13 -0.46 -37.11
N GLU A 412 1.23 -1.16 -37.41
CA GLU A 412 1.19 -2.61 -37.71
C GLU A 412 0.78 -3.44 -36.49
N LEU A 413 1.34 -3.14 -35.32
CA LEU A 413 1.00 -3.84 -34.07
C LEU A 413 -0.40 -3.45 -33.59
N ALA A 414 -0.78 -2.19 -33.69
CA ALA A 414 -2.12 -1.73 -33.37
C ALA A 414 -3.18 -2.37 -34.30
N ALA A 415 -2.86 -2.54 -35.59
CA ALA A 415 -3.74 -3.24 -36.51
C ALA A 415 -4.01 -4.68 -36.05
N LYS A 416 -2.96 -5.39 -35.64
CA LYS A 416 -3.02 -6.79 -35.18
C LYS A 416 -3.70 -6.96 -33.81
N TYR A 417 -3.36 -6.13 -32.84
CA TYR A 417 -3.75 -6.34 -31.44
C TYR A 417 -4.90 -5.44 -30.95
N LEU A 418 -5.28 -4.40 -31.69
CA LEU A 418 -6.40 -3.51 -31.35
C LEU A 418 -7.51 -3.53 -32.41
N LEU A 419 -7.20 -3.17 -33.66
CA LEU A 419 -8.22 -3.04 -34.72
C LEU A 419 -8.81 -4.40 -35.15
N GLN A 420 -7.99 -5.42 -35.37
CA GLN A 420 -8.47 -6.75 -35.76
C GLN A 420 -9.42 -7.33 -34.71
N PRO A 421 -9.11 -7.33 -33.39
CA PRO A 421 -10.06 -7.78 -32.37
C PRO A 421 -11.38 -7.02 -32.37
N VAL A 422 -11.35 -5.69 -32.47
CA VAL A 422 -12.56 -4.86 -32.51
C VAL A 422 -13.41 -5.17 -33.74
N LEU A 423 -12.78 -5.37 -34.90
CA LEU A 423 -13.48 -5.63 -36.17
C LEU A 423 -13.77 -7.11 -36.43
N ALA A 424 -13.27 -8.03 -35.60
CA ALA A 424 -13.39 -9.47 -35.83
C ALA A 424 -14.86 -9.94 -35.99
N PRO A 425 -15.84 -9.45 -35.20
CA PRO A 425 -17.24 -9.80 -35.40
C PRO A 425 -17.77 -9.37 -36.78
N LEU A 426 -17.41 -8.17 -37.25
CA LEU A 426 -17.80 -7.68 -38.57
C LEU A 426 -17.13 -8.44 -39.71
N GLN A 427 -15.84 -8.77 -39.55
CA GLN A 427 -15.10 -9.56 -40.53
C GLN A 427 -15.68 -10.97 -40.68
N ARG A 428 -16.09 -11.62 -39.59
CA ARG A 428 -16.78 -12.92 -39.64
C ARG A 428 -18.09 -12.85 -40.42
N CYS A 429 -18.85 -11.77 -40.25
CA CYS A 429 -20.07 -11.53 -41.03
C CYS A 429 -19.79 -11.35 -42.53
N LEU A 430 -18.70 -10.64 -42.88
CA LEU A 430 -18.30 -10.40 -44.28
C LEU A 430 -17.79 -11.67 -44.96
N ILE A 431 -16.85 -12.39 -44.34
CA ILE A 431 -16.23 -13.60 -44.92
C ILE A 431 -17.27 -14.70 -45.14
N SER A 432 -18.30 -14.78 -44.28
CA SER A 432 -19.37 -15.76 -44.42
C SER A 432 -20.26 -15.56 -45.65
N THR A 433 -20.25 -14.38 -46.28
CA THR A 433 -20.96 -14.16 -47.55
C THR A 433 -20.24 -14.76 -48.76
N GLU A 434 -18.98 -15.17 -48.59
CA GLU A 434 -18.11 -15.72 -49.65
C GLU A 434 -17.92 -17.24 -49.55
N ILE A 435 -18.42 -17.90 -48.49
CA ILE A 435 -18.31 -19.35 -48.29
C ILE A 435 -19.49 -20.06 -48.98
N PRO A 436 -19.27 -21.00 -49.92
CA PRO A 436 -20.35 -21.75 -50.55
C PRO A 436 -21.11 -22.61 -49.52
N GLU A 437 -22.44 -22.58 -49.59
CA GLU A 437 -23.42 -23.20 -48.67
C GLU A 437 -23.20 -24.70 -48.35
N SER A 438 -22.30 -25.39 -49.05
CA SER A 438 -22.05 -26.83 -48.92
C SER A 438 -21.34 -27.27 -47.61
N GLY A 439 -20.82 -26.34 -46.80
CA GLY A 439 -20.01 -26.65 -45.62
C GLY A 439 -20.60 -26.23 -44.26
N MET A 440 -21.73 -25.52 -44.21
CA MET A 440 -22.31 -25.02 -42.96
C MET A 440 -23.59 -25.76 -42.58
N MET A 441 -23.66 -26.25 -41.34
CA MET A 441 -24.88 -26.81 -40.77
C MET A 441 -25.91 -25.67 -40.58
N PRO A 442 -27.16 -25.82 -41.06
CA PRO A 442 -28.23 -24.84 -40.83
C PRO A 442 -28.43 -24.60 -39.33
N GLY A 443 -28.42 -23.33 -38.90
CA GLY A 443 -28.56 -22.95 -37.49
C GLY A 443 -27.25 -22.69 -36.74
N THR A 444 -26.10 -22.70 -37.42
CA THR A 444 -24.81 -22.31 -36.80
C THR A 444 -24.82 -20.80 -36.50
N ILE A 445 -24.75 -20.43 -35.22
CA ILE A 445 -24.63 -19.02 -34.79
C ILE A 445 -23.19 -18.55 -35.06
N MET A 446 -23.02 -17.66 -36.03
CA MET A 446 -21.71 -17.17 -36.48
C MET A 446 -21.13 -16.07 -35.59
N VAL A 447 -22.00 -15.16 -35.15
CA VAL A 447 -21.72 -14.04 -34.24
C VAL A 447 -23.00 -13.82 -33.45
N THR A 448 -22.91 -13.63 -32.15
CA THR A 448 -24.08 -13.31 -31.32
C THR A 448 -24.45 -11.83 -31.46
N GLU A 449 -25.71 -11.48 -31.22
CA GLU A 449 -26.14 -10.07 -31.22
C GLU A 449 -25.31 -9.24 -30.23
N GLU A 450 -24.98 -9.80 -29.07
CA GLU A 450 -24.15 -9.16 -28.05
C GLU A 450 -22.72 -8.84 -28.55
N GLU A 451 -22.07 -9.78 -29.26
CA GLU A 451 -20.74 -9.55 -29.85
C GLU A 451 -20.77 -8.46 -30.92
N LEU A 452 -21.83 -8.44 -31.74
CA LEU A 452 -21.99 -7.46 -32.79
C LEU A 452 -22.32 -6.06 -32.23
N SER A 453 -23.21 -5.97 -31.24
CA SER A 453 -23.53 -4.71 -30.56
C SER A 453 -22.30 -4.12 -29.88
N ARG A 454 -21.50 -4.95 -29.17
CA ARG A 454 -20.23 -4.51 -28.56
C ARG A 454 -19.26 -3.95 -29.59
N CYS A 455 -19.08 -4.66 -30.70
CA CYS A 455 -18.23 -4.22 -31.81
C CYS A 455 -18.65 -2.84 -32.36
N ILE A 456 -19.95 -2.66 -32.63
CA ILE A 456 -20.48 -1.40 -33.16
C ILE A 456 -20.31 -0.27 -32.12
N ASP A 457 -20.58 -0.55 -30.85
CA ASP A 457 -20.42 0.42 -29.76
C ASP A 457 -18.96 0.88 -29.60
N ASP A 458 -18.00 -0.04 -29.70
CA ASP A 458 -16.58 0.28 -29.58
C ASP A 458 -16.08 1.12 -30.75
N VAL A 459 -16.44 0.74 -31.98
CA VAL A 459 -16.15 1.53 -33.20
C VAL A 459 -16.80 2.92 -33.09
N PHE A 460 -18.00 3.02 -32.54
CA PHE A 460 -18.67 4.30 -32.36
C PHE A 460 -18.00 5.18 -31.28
N LYS A 461 -17.59 4.59 -30.15
CA LYS A 461 -16.84 5.28 -29.09
C LYS A 461 -15.50 5.82 -29.60
N GLU A 462 -14.80 5.06 -30.43
CA GLU A 462 -13.60 5.51 -31.14
C GLU A 462 -13.88 6.74 -32.02
N MET A 463 -14.88 6.65 -32.90
CA MET A 463 -15.21 7.70 -33.87
C MET A 463 -15.73 9.00 -33.22
N ARG A 464 -16.49 8.90 -32.13
CA ARG A 464 -17.05 10.08 -31.45
C ARG A 464 -15.97 10.96 -30.82
N THR A 465 -14.89 10.34 -30.35
CA THR A 465 -13.80 11.04 -29.64
C THR A 465 -12.81 11.68 -30.62
N THR A 466 -12.56 11.07 -31.78
CA THR A 466 -11.74 11.64 -32.85
C THR A 466 -12.40 12.87 -33.50
N SER A 467 -13.72 12.88 -33.66
CA SER A 467 -14.44 14.01 -34.25
C SER A 467 -14.49 15.27 -33.36
N GLY A 468 -14.28 15.14 -32.05
CA GLY A 468 -14.13 16.27 -31.12
C GLY A 468 -12.75 16.95 -31.19
N ASN A 469 -11.77 16.30 -31.84
CA ASN A 469 -10.37 16.73 -31.90
C ASN A 469 -9.98 17.09 -33.35
N ARG A 470 -10.79 17.96 -33.99
CA ARG A 470 -10.73 18.39 -35.41
C ARG A 470 -9.35 18.84 -35.94
N LYS A 471 -8.33 18.97 -35.09
CA LYS A 471 -6.94 19.26 -35.51
C LYS A 471 -6.11 18.02 -35.88
N SER A 472 -6.57 16.80 -35.55
CA SER A 472 -5.79 15.58 -35.83
C SER A 472 -6.14 14.86 -37.15
N ILE A 473 -7.25 15.20 -37.80
CA ILE A 473 -7.73 14.49 -39.01
C ILE A 473 -6.95 14.90 -40.27
N GLN A 474 -6.26 16.04 -40.27
CA GLN A 474 -5.44 16.46 -41.41
C GLN A 474 -4.17 15.62 -41.63
N ALA A 475 -3.75 14.79 -40.67
CA ALA A 475 -2.55 13.95 -40.81
C ALA A 475 -2.82 12.55 -41.40
N LEU A 476 -4.09 12.14 -41.54
CA LEU A 476 -4.46 10.83 -42.09
C LEU A 476 -5.02 10.88 -43.51
N ASN A 477 -5.30 12.08 -44.05
CA ASN A 477 -5.68 12.27 -45.46
C ASN A 477 -4.48 12.69 -46.34
N GLY A 478 -3.28 12.23 -45.99
CA GLY A 478 -2.08 12.41 -46.81
C GLY A 478 -1.93 11.34 -47.88
N GLN A 479 -2.89 11.29 -48.82
CA GLN A 479 -2.67 10.88 -50.20
C GLN A 479 -3.40 11.87 -51.11
#